data_AF-A0A9R1T431-F1
#
_entry.id   AF-A0A9R1T431-F1
#
_cell.length_a   1.000
_cell.length_b   1.000
_cell.length_c   1.000
_cell.angle_alpha   90.00
_cell.angle_beta   90.00
_cell.angle_gamma   90.00
#
_symmetry.space_group_name_H-M   'P 1'
#
loop_
_entity.id
_entity.type
_entity.pdbx_description
1 polymer ?
#
loop_
_entity_poly.entity_id
_entity_poly.type
_entity_poly.pdbx_seq_one_letter_code
_entity_poly.pdbx_strand_id
1 'polypeptide(L)'
;MISAYHCCVCYFCFDGFLCQINITLVGQFLILQEDLRNICGHPEDDSAPENETRIYLRFRECVIKHQKLINFINTIKELYKNTILGIVVVLSILICLQLYQLMTTVGELFSQIHSFVYVCNTVVQLFFFLLTCNDLSEASTDLSQAAYDVKWFFMKSDALKKRLANDLTIVIRRSQKPCNLAVGEFSSVTLRTFTSICNTSFSYLTLMRQTVQHD
;
A
#
# COMPACT_ATOMS: atom_id res chain seq x y z
N MET A 1 -2.41 16.06 30.84
CA MET A 1 -1.37 15.01 30.68
C MET A 1 -1.98 13.67 30.30
N ILE A 2 -2.93 13.12 31.08
CA ILE A 2 -3.59 11.83 30.80
C ILE A 2 -4.31 11.84 29.43
N SER A 3 -5.08 12.90 29.12
CA SER A 3 -5.78 13.02 27.83
C SER A 3 -4.85 13.07 26.61
N ALA A 4 -3.74 13.80 26.70
CA ALA A 4 -2.75 13.90 25.63
C ALA A 4 -2.07 12.56 25.35
N TYR A 5 -1.75 11.80 26.41
CA TYR A 5 -1.21 10.45 26.29
C TYR A 5 -2.18 9.52 25.57
N HIS A 6 -3.46 9.50 25.96
CA HIS A 6 -4.47 8.68 25.28
C HIS A 6 -4.63 9.06 23.81
N CYS A 7 -4.61 10.35 23.48
CA CYS A 7 -4.70 10.80 22.09
C CYS A 7 -3.51 10.31 21.25
N CYS A 8 -2.28 10.39 21.79
CA CYS A 8 -1.08 9.89 21.12
C CYS A 8 -1.14 8.37 20.91
N VAL A 9 -1.53 7.61 21.94
CA VAL A 9 -1.66 6.15 21.83
C VAL A 9 -2.69 5.77 20.77
N CYS A 10 -3.86 6.43 20.75
CA CYS A 10 -4.87 6.17 19.73
C CYS A 10 -4.35 6.45 18.30
N TYR A 11 -3.57 7.52 18.13
CA TYR A 11 -2.96 7.86 16.84
C TYR A 11 -1.96 6.79 16.38
N PHE A 12 -1.02 6.39 17.24
CA PHE A 12 -0.05 5.33 16.93
C PHE A 12 -0.72 3.99 16.66
N CYS A 13 -1.75 3.63 17.43
CA CYS A 13 -2.52 2.40 17.21
C CYS A 13 -3.24 2.42 15.85
N PHE A 14 -3.80 3.57 15.47
CA PHE A 14 -4.49 3.73 14.20
C PHE A 14 -3.52 3.59 13.02
N ASP A 15 -2.38 4.26 13.06
CA ASP A 15 -1.34 4.16 12.03
C ASP A 15 -0.79 2.74 11.93
N GLY A 16 -0.53 2.09 13.07
CA GLY A 16 -0.10 0.70 13.12
C GLY A 16 -1.12 -0.24 12.48
N PHE A 17 -2.40 -0.07 12.79
CA PHE A 17 -3.49 -0.85 12.21
C PHE A 17 -3.58 -0.70 10.69
N LEU A 18 -3.49 0.53 10.17
CA LEU A 18 -3.48 0.78 8.72
C LEU A 18 -2.29 0.11 8.02
N CYS A 19 -1.11 0.20 8.63
CA CYS A 19 0.09 -0.44 8.10
C CYS A 19 -0.06 -1.96 8.06
N GLN A 20 -0.57 -2.57 9.13
CA GLN A 20 -0.83 -4.01 9.22
C GLN A 20 -1.85 -4.49 8.17
N ILE A 21 -2.92 -3.73 7.93
CA ILE A 21 -3.87 -4.03 6.87
C ILE A 21 -3.17 -4.04 5.50
N ASN A 22 -2.41 -3.00 5.18
CA ASN A 22 -1.73 -2.90 3.89
C ASN A 22 -0.73 -4.05 3.68
N ILE A 23 0.07 -4.40 4.70
CA ILE A 23 0.98 -5.56 4.63
C ILE A 23 0.21 -6.85 4.40
N THR A 24 -0.91 -7.05 5.12
CA THR A 24 -1.74 -8.25 4.97
C THR A 24 -2.31 -8.34 3.54
N LEU A 25 -2.72 -7.21 2.96
CA LEU A 25 -3.26 -7.16 1.60
C LEU A 25 -2.20 -7.46 0.55
N VAL A 26 -1.00 -6.89 0.70
CA VAL A 26 0.16 -7.23 -0.14
C VAL A 26 0.41 -8.74 -0.08
N GLY A 27 0.43 -9.33 1.13
CA GLY A 27 0.59 -10.77 1.31
C GLY A 27 -0.48 -11.59 0.58
N GLN A 28 -1.75 -11.18 0.64
CA GLN A 28 -2.83 -11.86 -0.09
C GLN A 28 -2.67 -11.76 -1.61
N PHE A 29 -2.17 -10.64 -2.13
CA PHE A 29 -1.84 -10.54 -3.56
C PHE A 29 -0.68 -11.44 -3.95
N LEU A 30 0.40 -11.49 -3.16
CA LEU A 30 1.55 -12.35 -3.43
C LEU A 30 1.16 -13.84 -3.44
N ILE A 31 0.35 -14.27 -2.47
CA ILE A 31 -0.19 -15.64 -2.44
C ILE A 31 -1.03 -15.90 -3.68
N LEU A 32 -1.89 -14.95 -4.06
CA LEU A 32 -2.72 -15.09 -5.26
C LEU A 32 -1.89 -15.14 -6.55
N GLN A 33 -0.80 -14.38 -6.65
CA GLN A 33 0.13 -14.43 -7.78
C GLN A 33 0.78 -15.81 -7.89
N GLU A 34 1.23 -16.37 -6.76
CA GLU A 34 1.85 -17.70 -6.72
C GLU A 34 0.84 -18.81 -7.02
N ASP A 35 -0.35 -18.73 -6.41
CA ASP A 35 -1.47 -19.62 -6.72
C ASP A 35 -1.76 -19.60 -8.23
N LEU A 36 -1.78 -18.41 -8.85
CA LEU A 36 -2.06 -18.20 -10.27
C LEU A 36 -0.98 -18.79 -11.18
N ARG A 37 0.31 -18.56 -10.87
CA ARG A 37 1.45 -19.11 -11.62
C ARG A 37 1.47 -20.63 -11.61
N ASN A 38 1.07 -21.24 -10.48
CA ASN A 38 1.09 -22.69 -10.28
C ASN A 38 -0.23 -23.38 -10.68
N ILE A 39 -1.18 -22.68 -11.32
CA ILE A 39 -2.47 -23.27 -11.74
C ILE A 39 -2.28 -24.39 -12.75
N CYS A 40 -1.42 -24.18 -13.75
CA CYS A 40 -1.03 -25.22 -14.69
C CYS A 40 0.25 -25.87 -14.14
N GLY A 41 0.13 -27.11 -13.68
CA GLY A 41 1.23 -27.86 -13.06
C GLY A 41 2.35 -28.23 -14.05
N HIS A 42 3.19 -29.19 -13.65
CA HIS A 42 4.16 -29.76 -14.59
C HIS A 42 3.47 -30.66 -15.63
N PRO A 43 3.90 -30.61 -16.89
CA PRO A 43 3.22 -31.25 -18.02
C PRO A 43 3.14 -32.79 -17.93
N GLU A 44 3.86 -33.42 -17.00
CA GLU A 44 3.93 -34.87 -16.84
C GLU A 44 2.80 -35.45 -15.93
N ASP A 45 2.18 -34.64 -15.06
CA ASP A 45 1.12 -35.08 -14.13
C ASP A 45 -0.32 -34.82 -14.65
N ASP A 46 -0.48 -34.00 -15.70
CA ASP A 46 -1.77 -33.46 -16.17
C ASP A 46 -2.49 -34.32 -17.23
N SER A 47 -2.19 -35.62 -17.29
CA SER A 47 -2.62 -36.51 -18.39
C SER A 47 -4.13 -36.87 -18.44
N ALA A 48 -4.90 -36.59 -17.38
CA ALA A 48 -6.31 -36.96 -17.28
C ALA A 48 -7.29 -35.77 -17.49
N PRO A 49 -8.45 -35.96 -18.17
CA PRO A 49 -9.47 -34.92 -18.36
C PRO A 49 -10.10 -34.40 -17.05
N GLU A 50 -10.05 -35.19 -15.98
CA GLU A 50 -10.41 -34.74 -14.63
C GLU A 50 -9.48 -33.66 -14.10
N ASN A 51 -8.23 -33.64 -14.56
CA ASN A 51 -7.23 -32.67 -14.11
C ASN A 51 -7.43 -31.29 -14.76
N GLU A 52 -7.80 -31.23 -16.04
CA GLU A 52 -8.18 -29.97 -16.72
C GLU A 52 -9.36 -29.26 -16.06
N THR A 53 -10.34 -30.03 -15.58
CA THR A 53 -11.49 -29.48 -14.84
C THR A 53 -11.04 -28.92 -13.49
N ARG A 54 -10.11 -29.59 -12.79
CA ARG A 54 -9.51 -29.10 -11.53
C ARG A 54 -8.71 -27.82 -11.73
N ILE A 55 -7.93 -27.72 -12.82
CA ILE A 55 -7.20 -26.51 -13.20
C ILE A 55 -8.18 -25.33 -13.36
N TYR A 56 -9.28 -25.53 -14.10
CA TYR A 56 -10.29 -24.49 -14.29
C TYR A 56 -11.00 -24.11 -12.97
N LEU A 57 -11.27 -25.07 -12.08
CA LEU A 57 -11.84 -24.81 -10.76
C LEU A 57 -10.90 -23.97 -9.89
N ARG A 58 -9.60 -24.31 -9.84
CA ARG A 58 -8.57 -23.53 -9.13
C ARG A 58 -8.46 -22.12 -9.68
N PHE A 59 -8.50 -21.96 -11.01
CA PHE A 59 -8.53 -20.65 -11.65
C PHE A 59 -9.76 -19.84 -11.24
N ARG A 60 -10.94 -20.46 -11.23
CA ARG A 60 -12.17 -19.79 -10.78
C ARG A 60 -12.06 -19.33 -9.32
N GLU A 61 -11.47 -20.13 -8.45
CA GLU A 61 -11.21 -19.75 -7.06
C GLU A 61 -10.26 -18.56 -6.95
N CYS A 62 -9.17 -18.55 -7.74
CA CYS A 62 -8.24 -17.43 -7.81
C CYS A 62 -8.96 -16.14 -8.27
N VAL A 63 -9.80 -16.22 -9.30
CA VAL A 63 -10.59 -15.07 -9.77
C VAL A 63 -11.56 -14.57 -8.69
N ILE A 64 -12.21 -15.47 -7.95
CA ILE A 64 -13.10 -15.10 -6.84
C ILE A 64 -12.31 -14.42 -5.70
N LYS A 65 -11.14 -14.97 -5.33
CA LYS A 65 -10.23 -14.35 -4.34
C LYS A 65 -9.80 -12.95 -4.81
N HIS A 66 -9.38 -12.81 -6.06
CA HIS A 66 -9.00 -11.52 -6.65
C HIS A 66 -10.13 -10.49 -6.56
N GLN A 67 -11.35 -10.87 -6.94
CA GLN A 67 -12.50 -9.96 -6.89
C GLN A 67 -12.87 -9.56 -5.46
N LYS A 68 -12.79 -10.49 -4.50
CA LYS A 68 -12.99 -10.20 -3.07
C LYS A 68 -11.95 -9.22 -2.56
N LEU A 69 -10.68 -9.39 -2.94
CA LEU A 69 -9.58 -8.52 -2.54
C LEU A 69 -9.74 -7.11 -3.09
N ILE A 70 -10.09 -6.97 -4.38
CA ILE A 70 -10.42 -5.67 -4.99
C ILE A 70 -11.58 -4.99 -4.24
N ASN A 71 -12.65 -5.73 -3.96
CA ASN A 71 -13.81 -5.18 -3.26
C ASN A 71 -13.44 -4.71 -1.85
N PHE A 72 -12.63 -5.50 -1.13
CA PHE A 72 -12.16 -5.15 0.21
C PHE A 72 -11.30 -3.88 0.19
N ILE A 73 -10.38 -3.76 -0.77
CA ILE A 73 -9.56 -2.55 -0.93
C ILE A 73 -10.42 -1.34 -1.27
N ASN A 74 -11.44 -1.50 -2.12
CA ASN A 74 -12.37 -0.40 -2.42
C ASN A 74 -13.15 0.04 -1.17
N THR A 75 -13.59 -0.90 -0.33
CA THR A 75 -14.24 -0.57 0.96
C THR A 75 -13.31 0.18 1.90
N ILE A 76 -12.06 -0.29 2.04
CA ILE A 76 -11.02 0.40 2.83
C ILE A 76 -10.79 1.80 2.28
N LYS A 77 -10.62 1.93 0.97
CA LYS A 77 -10.37 3.19 0.30
C LYS A 77 -11.47 4.21 0.59
N GLU A 78 -12.74 3.82 0.48
CA GLU A 78 -13.87 4.72 0.78
C GLU A 78 -13.92 5.09 2.27
N LEU A 79 -13.69 4.12 3.15
CA LEU A 79 -13.71 4.35 4.60
C LEU A 79 -12.57 5.29 5.07
N TYR A 80 -11.39 5.19 4.46
CA TYR A 80 -10.22 5.97 4.85
C TYR A 80 -9.93 7.19 3.96
N LYS A 81 -10.73 7.43 2.92
CA LYS A 81 -10.54 8.56 1.98
C LYS A 81 -10.36 9.89 2.72
N ASN A 82 -11.25 10.18 3.67
CA ASN A 82 -11.21 11.41 4.47
C ASN A 82 -10.11 11.37 5.55
N THR A 83 -9.89 10.20 6.15
CA THR A 83 -8.88 10.05 7.21
C THR A 83 -7.46 10.24 6.70
N ILE A 84 -7.15 9.69 5.51
CA ILE A 84 -5.84 9.85 4.87
C ILE A 84 -5.57 11.33 4.57
N LEU A 85 -6.57 12.07 4.09
CA LEU A 85 -6.43 13.51 3.87
C LEU A 85 -6.11 14.25 5.18
N GLY A 86 -6.85 13.94 6.26
CA GLY A 86 -6.58 14.52 7.58
C GLY A 86 -5.18 14.18 8.10
N ILE A 87 -4.75 12.92 7.94
CA ILE A 87 -3.42 12.46 8.32
C ILE A 87 -2.33 13.25 7.59
N VAL A 88 -2.45 13.46 6.28
CA VAL A 88 -1.46 14.21 5.49
C VAL A 88 -1.31 15.63 6.03
N VAL A 89 -2.42 16.33 6.32
CA VAL A 89 -2.40 17.69 6.85
C VAL A 89 -1.80 17.73 8.25
N VAL A 90 -2.28 16.86 9.15
CA VAL A 90 -1.82 16.80 10.54
C VAL A 90 -0.34 16.44 10.61
N LEU A 91 0.12 15.45 9.85
CA LEU A 91 1.54 15.08 9.80
C LEU A 91 2.42 16.20 9.24
N SER A 92 1.95 16.94 8.23
CA SER A 92 2.70 18.08 7.68
C SER A 92 2.95 19.16 8.73
N ILE A 93 1.92 19.47 9.54
CA ILE A 93 2.01 20.43 10.65
C ILE A 93 2.88 19.87 11.77
N LEU A 94 2.70 18.60 12.16
CA LEU A 94 3.49 17.95 13.21
C LEU A 94 4.98 17.95 12.87
N ILE A 95 5.35 17.53 11.67
CA ILE A 95 6.76 17.56 11.21
C ILE A 95 7.30 18.99 11.28
N CYS A 96 6.51 19.98 10.85
CA CYS A 96 6.91 21.38 10.91
C CYS A 96 7.18 21.86 12.35
N LEU A 97 6.29 21.55 13.29
CA LEU A 97 6.44 21.88 14.72
C LEU A 97 7.62 21.14 15.36
N GLN A 98 7.81 19.86 15.03
CA GLN A 98 8.92 19.06 15.54
C GLN A 98 10.27 19.58 15.06
N LEU A 99 10.40 19.95 13.78
CA LEU A 99 11.62 20.59 13.29
C LEU A 99 11.81 21.98 13.93
N TYR A 100 10.75 22.76 14.15
CA TYR A 100 10.88 24.03 14.88
C TYR A 100 11.41 23.82 16.31
N GLN A 101 10.86 22.84 17.03
CA GLN A 101 11.31 22.47 18.37
C GLN A 101 12.78 22.03 18.39
N LEU A 102 13.20 21.25 17.39
CA LEU A 102 14.61 20.88 17.22
C LEU A 102 15.52 22.11 17.10
N MET A 103 15.04 23.18 16.47
CA MET A 103 15.81 24.41 16.25
C MET A 103 15.79 25.39 17.42
N THR A 104 14.78 25.34 18.29
CA THR A 104 14.69 26.21 19.47
C THR A 104 15.34 25.62 20.72
N THR A 105 15.52 24.29 20.76
CA THR A 105 16.11 23.56 21.89
C THR A 105 17.66 23.68 21.94
N VAL A 106 18.21 24.79 21.44
CA VAL A 106 19.66 24.99 21.34
C VAL A 106 20.22 25.34 22.72
N GLY A 107 20.92 24.41 23.39
CA GLY A 107 21.56 24.66 24.69
C GLY A 107 21.70 23.42 25.59
N GLU A 108 20.74 22.49 25.55
CA GLU A 108 20.77 21.25 26.35
C GLU A 108 20.92 20.01 25.46
N LEU A 109 22.07 19.33 25.53
CA LEU A 109 22.36 18.16 24.69
C LEU A 109 21.30 17.05 24.79
N PHE A 110 20.80 16.77 25.99
CA PHE A 110 19.79 15.73 26.19
C PHE A 110 18.47 16.05 25.48
N SER A 111 18.01 17.30 25.59
CA SER A 111 16.77 17.75 24.98
C SER A 111 16.86 17.80 23.44
N GLN A 112 18.01 18.18 22.90
CA GLN A 112 18.28 18.12 21.45
C GLN A 112 18.26 16.71 20.90
N ILE A 113 18.94 15.76 21.57
CA ILE A 113 18.95 14.36 21.16
C ILE A 113 17.52 13.81 21.19
N HIS A 114 16.74 14.14 22.22
CA HIS A 114 15.35 13.74 22.34
C HIS A 114 14.50 14.27 21.16
N SER A 115 14.59 15.57 20.85
CA SER A 115 13.86 16.17 19.72
C SER A 115 14.28 15.58 18.37
N PHE A 116 15.57 15.30 18.19
CA PHE A 116 16.08 14.69 16.96
C PHE A 116 15.54 13.27 16.77
N VAL A 117 15.62 12.43 17.80
CA VAL A 117 15.08 11.06 17.77
C VAL A 117 13.58 11.08 17.49
N TYR A 118 12.86 12.04 18.07
CA TYR A 118 11.42 12.18 17.85
C TYR A 118 11.07 12.52 16.39
N VAL A 119 11.78 13.49 15.78
CA VAL A 119 11.63 13.82 14.34
C VAL A 119 11.94 12.59 13.48
N CYS A 120 13.07 11.93 13.73
CA CYS A 120 13.47 10.74 12.97
C CYS A 120 12.41 9.63 13.06
N ASN A 121 11.88 9.37 14.25
CA ASN A 121 10.83 8.37 14.45
C ASN A 121 9.58 8.69 13.61
N THR A 122 9.10 9.93 13.64
CA THR A 122 7.92 10.35 12.86
C THR A 122 8.16 10.23 11.34
N VAL A 123 9.34 10.61 10.86
CA VAL A 123 9.70 10.48 9.44
C VAL A 123 9.76 9.02 9.01
N VAL A 124 10.39 8.16 9.82
CA VAL A 124 10.49 6.72 9.55
C VAL A 124 9.11 6.06 9.53
N GLN A 125 8.24 6.39 10.49
CA GLN A 125 6.87 5.88 10.53
C GLN A 125 6.07 6.26 9.28
N LEU A 126 6.14 7.53 8.86
CA LEU A 126 5.49 8.00 7.64
C LEU A 126 6.05 7.30 6.39
N PHE A 127 7.37 7.11 6.32
CA PHE A 127 8.02 6.40 5.22
C PHE A 127 7.52 4.95 5.12
N PHE A 128 7.49 4.19 6.22
CA PHE A 128 6.98 2.81 6.22
C PHE A 128 5.52 2.71 5.78
N PHE A 129 4.67 3.62 6.26
CA PHE A 129 3.26 3.64 5.85
C PHE A 129 3.10 3.86 4.34
N LEU A 130 3.81 4.86 3.79
CA LEU A 130 3.75 5.18 2.37
C LEU A 130 4.40 4.11 1.49
N LEU A 131 5.46 3.47 1.97
CA LEU A 131 6.08 2.32 1.32
C LEU A 131 5.07 1.19 1.17
N THR A 132 4.38 0.81 2.25
CA THR A 132 3.39 -0.27 2.21
C THR A 132 2.22 0.05 1.27
N CYS A 133 1.81 1.32 1.17
CA CYS A 133 0.80 1.75 0.18
C CYS A 133 1.29 1.59 -1.26
N ASN A 134 2.58 1.88 -1.50
CA ASN A 134 3.22 1.68 -2.80
C ASN A 134 3.31 0.18 -3.14
N ASP A 135 3.77 -0.64 -2.20
CA ASP A 135 3.89 -2.10 -2.37
C ASP A 135 2.53 -2.74 -2.67
N LEU A 136 1.44 -2.26 -2.04
CA LEU A 136 0.08 -2.70 -2.34
C LEU A 136 -0.32 -2.39 -3.79
N SER A 137 0.05 -1.20 -4.26
CA SER A 137 -0.23 -0.75 -5.63
C SER A 137 0.56 -1.59 -6.64
N GLU A 138 1.84 -1.85 -6.35
CA GLU A 138 2.74 -2.68 -7.15
C GLU A 138 2.27 -4.14 -7.19
N ALA A 139 2.07 -4.78 -6.05
CA ALA A 139 1.60 -6.16 -5.95
C ALA A 139 0.25 -6.39 -6.64
N SER A 140 -0.65 -5.40 -6.65
CA SER A 140 -1.91 -5.50 -7.39
C SER A 140 -1.72 -5.47 -8.91
N THR A 141 -0.69 -4.76 -9.39
CA THR A 141 -0.36 -4.64 -10.81
C THR A 141 0.39 -5.86 -11.31
N ASP A 142 1.31 -6.38 -10.50
CA ASP A 142 2.12 -7.57 -10.79
C ASP A 142 1.29 -8.84 -10.96
N LEU A 143 0.05 -8.85 -10.44
CA LEU A 143 -0.91 -9.91 -10.73
C LEU A 143 -1.19 -10.05 -12.24
N SER A 144 -1.08 -8.98 -13.01
CA SER A 144 -1.18 -9.04 -14.48
C SER A 144 -0.02 -9.82 -15.10
N GLN A 145 1.19 -9.68 -14.56
CA GLN A 145 2.35 -10.44 -15.01
C GLN A 145 2.23 -11.91 -14.59
N ALA A 146 1.82 -12.18 -13.35
CA ALA A 146 1.57 -13.54 -12.89
C ALA A 146 0.49 -14.25 -13.73
N ALA A 147 -0.56 -13.54 -14.15
CA ALA A 147 -1.58 -14.05 -15.06
C ALA A 147 -1.05 -14.32 -16.48
N TYR A 148 -0.10 -13.51 -16.95
CA TYR A 148 0.56 -13.70 -18.25
C TYR A 148 1.48 -14.93 -18.25
N ASP A 149 2.18 -15.18 -17.15
CA ASP A 149 3.14 -16.30 -17.00
C ASP A 149 2.43 -17.67 -16.92
N VAL A 150 1.10 -17.71 -16.80
CA VAL A 150 0.33 -18.95 -16.75
C VAL A 150 0.50 -19.75 -18.04
N LYS A 151 0.92 -21.01 -17.92
CA LYS A 151 1.19 -21.88 -19.06
C LYS A 151 -0.09 -22.54 -19.63
N TRP A 152 -1.11 -21.74 -19.90
CA TRP A 152 -2.44 -22.17 -20.38
C TRP A 152 -2.38 -22.97 -21.70
N PHE A 153 -1.30 -22.82 -22.47
CA PHE A 153 -1.13 -23.47 -23.77
C PHE A 153 -0.85 -24.97 -23.71
N PHE A 154 -0.47 -25.53 -22.55
CA PHE A 154 -0.29 -26.98 -22.33
C PHE A 154 -1.60 -27.76 -22.19
N MET A 155 -2.74 -27.08 -22.09
CA MET A 155 -4.06 -27.72 -22.01
C MET A 155 -4.39 -28.43 -23.33
N LYS A 156 -4.90 -29.68 -23.26
CA LYS A 156 -5.22 -30.51 -24.43
C LYS A 156 -6.60 -30.19 -25.00
N SER A 157 -7.57 -29.85 -24.16
CA SER A 157 -8.90 -29.44 -24.62
C SER A 157 -8.89 -28.04 -25.23
N ASP A 158 -9.07 -27.93 -26.55
CA ASP A 158 -9.15 -26.65 -27.26
C ASP A 158 -10.25 -25.73 -26.72
N ALA A 159 -11.38 -26.31 -26.28
CA ALA A 159 -12.49 -25.55 -25.72
C ALA A 159 -12.12 -24.91 -24.36
N LEU A 160 -11.49 -25.66 -23.46
CA LEU A 160 -11.06 -25.15 -22.15
C LEU A 160 -9.86 -24.21 -22.29
N LYS A 161 -8.93 -24.51 -23.19
CA LYS A 161 -7.78 -23.67 -23.52
C LYS A 161 -8.21 -22.28 -23.97
N LYS A 162 -9.15 -22.19 -24.93
CA LYS A 162 -9.69 -20.91 -25.41
C LYS A 162 -10.42 -20.14 -24.31
N ARG A 163 -11.17 -20.86 -23.46
CA ARG A 163 -11.88 -20.26 -22.33
C ARG A 163 -10.92 -19.67 -21.30
N LEU A 164 -9.92 -20.45 -20.86
CA LEU A 164 -8.91 -20.02 -19.90
C LEU A 164 -8.11 -18.82 -20.42
N ALA A 165 -7.70 -18.84 -21.69
CA ALA A 165 -6.99 -17.72 -22.31
C ALA A 165 -7.82 -16.43 -22.34
N ASN A 166 -9.11 -16.52 -22.67
CA ASN A 166 -10.01 -15.37 -22.62
C ASN A 166 -10.18 -14.83 -21.20
N ASP A 167 -10.39 -15.72 -20.23
CA ASP A 167 -10.58 -15.32 -18.83
C ASP A 167 -9.30 -14.70 -18.25
N LEU A 168 -8.12 -15.26 -18.54
CA LEU A 168 -6.82 -14.68 -18.18
C LEU A 168 -6.64 -13.28 -18.78
N THR A 169 -7.06 -13.08 -20.04
CA THR A 169 -7.01 -11.75 -20.67
C THR A 169 -7.86 -10.73 -19.91
N ILE A 170 -9.03 -11.13 -19.39
CA ILE A 170 -9.87 -10.27 -18.56
C ILE A 170 -9.17 -9.94 -17.24
N VAL A 171 -8.55 -10.94 -16.60
CA VAL A 171 -7.78 -10.75 -15.36
C VAL A 171 -6.62 -9.78 -15.59
N ILE A 172 -5.82 -9.97 -16.65
CA ILE A 172 -4.70 -9.08 -17.01
C ILE A 172 -5.19 -7.64 -17.18
N ARG A 173 -6.23 -7.42 -17.99
CA ARG A 173 -6.78 -6.07 -18.21
C ARG A 173 -7.29 -5.42 -16.92
N ARG A 174 -7.83 -6.21 -15.98
CA ARG A 174 -8.30 -5.69 -14.69
C ARG A 174 -7.16 -5.38 -13.75
N SER A 175 -6.15 -6.25 -13.65
CA SER A 175 -4.98 -6.09 -12.79
C SER A 175 -4.05 -4.96 -13.24
N GLN A 176 -4.05 -4.60 -14.53
CA GLN A 176 -3.33 -3.42 -15.03
C GLN A 176 -3.84 -2.09 -14.44
N LYS A 177 -5.04 -2.07 -13.83
CA LYS A 177 -5.50 -0.92 -13.05
C LYS A 177 -5.08 -1.13 -11.60
N PRO A 178 -4.10 -0.36 -11.10
CA PRO A 178 -3.53 -0.60 -9.79
C PRO A 178 -4.53 -0.26 -8.68
N CYS A 179 -4.55 -1.08 -7.63
CA CYS A 179 -5.40 -0.92 -6.46
C CYS A 179 -4.78 0.09 -5.49
N ASN A 180 -4.90 1.37 -5.80
CA ASN A 180 -4.26 2.44 -5.02
C ASN A 180 -5.20 3.02 -3.96
N LEU A 181 -4.67 3.19 -2.75
CA LEU A 181 -5.23 4.09 -1.75
C LEU A 181 -5.01 5.53 -2.22
N ALA A 182 -6.07 6.34 -2.20
CA ALA A 182 -6.04 7.72 -2.67
C ALA A 182 -6.24 8.71 -1.53
N VAL A 183 -5.55 9.85 -1.60
CA VAL A 183 -5.80 11.03 -0.77
C VAL A 183 -6.99 11.77 -1.37
N GLY A 184 -8.20 11.55 -0.83
CA GLY A 184 -9.39 12.22 -1.35
C GLY A 184 -9.63 11.95 -2.85
N GLU A 185 -9.85 13.01 -3.62
CA GLU A 185 -9.96 12.97 -5.10
C GLU A 185 -8.70 13.51 -5.81
N PHE A 186 -7.70 13.95 -5.05
CA PHE A 186 -6.63 14.82 -5.56
C PHE A 186 -5.35 14.08 -5.97
N SER A 187 -5.02 12.93 -5.35
CA SER A 187 -3.89 12.10 -5.80
C SER A 187 -3.83 10.72 -5.14
N SER A 188 -3.13 9.77 -5.77
CA SER A 188 -2.81 8.47 -5.14
C SER A 188 -1.78 8.64 -4.02
N VAL A 189 -1.97 7.98 -2.89
CA VAL A 189 -1.00 7.92 -1.79
C VAL A 189 0.22 7.15 -2.27
N THR A 190 1.32 7.85 -2.53
CA THR A 190 2.55 7.23 -3.06
C THR A 190 3.77 7.83 -2.38
N LEU A 191 4.96 7.27 -2.65
CA LEU A 191 6.23 7.85 -2.22
C LEU A 191 6.44 9.29 -2.74
N ARG A 192 5.74 9.68 -3.82
CA ARG A 192 5.71 11.07 -4.28
C ARG A 192 5.00 11.99 -3.29
N THR A 193 3.94 11.50 -2.64
CA THR A 193 3.24 12.21 -1.56
C THR A 193 4.16 12.45 -0.36
N PHE A 194 5.01 11.47 0.00
CA PHE A 194 6.05 11.64 1.03
C PHE A 194 6.93 12.85 0.75
N THR A 195 7.51 12.87 -0.46
CA THR A 195 8.42 13.94 -0.89
C THR A 195 7.73 15.30 -0.86
N SER A 196 6.47 15.36 -1.28
CA SER A 196 5.67 16.59 -1.21
C SER A 196 5.44 17.06 0.22
N ILE A 197 5.13 16.16 1.15
CA ILE A 197 4.94 16.49 2.57
C ILE A 197 6.25 17.04 3.15
N CYS A 198 7.37 16.35 2.94
CA CYS A 198 8.68 16.80 3.42
C CYS A 198 9.03 18.20 2.87
N ASN A 199 8.91 18.42 1.57
CA ASN A 199 9.21 19.71 0.94
C ASN A 199 8.33 20.84 1.48
N THR A 200 7.04 20.55 1.70
CA THR A 200 6.08 21.51 2.24
C THR A 200 6.43 21.88 3.68
N SER A 201 6.72 20.90 4.54
CA SER A 201 7.17 21.14 5.92
C SER A 201 8.48 21.94 5.98
N PHE A 202 9.46 21.63 5.13
CA PHE A 202 10.70 22.41 5.04
C PHE A 202 10.45 23.85 4.59
N SER A 203 9.56 24.07 3.63
CA SER A 203 9.21 25.41 3.14
C SER A 203 8.56 26.24 4.25
N TYR A 204 7.59 25.67 4.97
CA TYR A 204 6.95 26.34 6.11
C TYR A 204 7.95 26.66 7.24
N LEU A 205 8.88 25.75 7.51
CA LEU A 205 9.93 25.99 8.49
C LEU A 205 10.85 27.15 8.09
N THR A 206 11.26 27.22 6.82
CA THR A 206 12.08 28.33 6.33
C THR A 206 11.36 29.67 6.48
N LEU A 207 10.06 29.72 6.18
CA LEU A 207 9.25 30.92 6.39
C LEU A 207 9.17 31.32 7.87
N MET A 208 8.89 30.39 8.78
CA MET A 208 8.88 30.67 10.22
C MET A 208 10.23 31.15 10.75
N ARG A 209 11.33 30.63 10.20
CA ARG A 209 12.68 31.12 10.56
C ARG A 209 12.93 32.56 10.13
N GLN A 210 12.51 32.90 8.92
CA GLN A 210 12.67 34.27 8.40
C GLN A 210 11.90 35.29 9.25
N THR A 211 10.70 34.94 9.74
CA THR A 211 9.94 35.83 10.62
C THR A 211 10.58 35.99 12.00
N VAL A 212 11.10 34.90 12.58
CA VAL A 212 11.74 34.93 13.91
C VAL A 212 13.09 35.66 13.91
N GLN A 213 13.81 35.72 12.77
CA GLN A 213 15.05 36.50 12.64
C GLN A 213 14.81 38.01 12.41
N HIS A 214 13.58 38.41 12.12
CA HIS A 214 13.22 39.80 11.80
C HIS A 214 12.65 40.58 13.00
N ASP A 215 12.43 39.92 14.14
CA ASP A 215 12.10 40.49 15.45
C ASP A 215 13.34 40.47 16.37
#